data_AF-A0A956M321-F1
#
_entry.id   AF-A0A956M321-F1
#
_cell.length_a   1.000
_cell.length_b   1.000
_cell.length_c   1.000
_cell.angle_alpha   90.00
_cell.angle_beta   90.00
_cell.angle_gamma   90.00
#
_symmetry.space_group_name_H-M   'P 1'
#
loop_
_entity.id
_entity.type
_entity.pdbx_description
1 polymer ?
#
loop_
_entity_poly.entity_id
_entity_poly.type
_entity_poly.pdbx_seq_one_letter_code
_entity_poly.pdbx_strand_id
1 'polypeptide(L)' 'SEDETLDGVSYSVASRREAAAGNRYEETVYAIRGTRPCVAVRTLIHYGVIENYPPETHAFDREALGATLDRMRKSLVLAP' A
#
# COMPACT_ATOMS: atom_id res chain seq x y z
N SER A 1 6.44 11.65 -6.35
CA SER A 1 6.94 10.28 -6.43
C SER A 1 8.34 10.27 -5.87
N GLU A 2 8.68 9.26 -5.09
CA GLU A 2 9.99 9.08 -4.47
C GLU A 2 10.67 7.84 -5.03
N ASP A 3 12.00 7.86 -5.03
CA ASP A 3 12.81 6.71 -5.38
C ASP A 3 13.16 5.91 -4.11
N GLU A 4 12.80 4.63 -4.11
CA GLU A 4 13.11 3.71 -3.03
C GLU A 4 13.91 2.54 -3.60
N THR A 5 15.01 2.16 -2.96
CA THR A 5 15.71 0.91 -3.29
C THR A 5 15.63 -0.01 -2.09
N LEU A 6 15.10 -1.20 -2.31
CA LEU A 6 14.90 -2.19 -1.26
C LEU A 6 15.24 -3.57 -1.80
N ASP A 7 16.08 -4.31 -1.07
CA ASP A 7 16.54 -5.65 -1.44
C ASP A 7 17.08 -5.76 -2.88
N GLY A 8 17.73 -4.69 -3.36
CA GLY A 8 18.30 -4.60 -4.71
C GLY A 8 17.30 -4.26 -5.81
N VAL A 9 16.02 -4.08 -5.48
CA VAL A 9 14.98 -3.62 -6.41
C VAL A 9 14.76 -2.12 -6.24
N SER A 10 14.89 -1.38 -7.34
CA SER A 10 14.58 0.05 -7.36
C SER A 10 13.13 0.29 -7.78
N TYR A 11 12.43 1.10 -7.00
CA TYR A 11 11.03 1.45 -7.19
C TYR A 11 10.88 2.95 -7.45
N SER A 12 9.96 3.30 -8.34
CA SER A 12 9.31 4.62 -8.36
C SER A 12 8.02 4.52 -7.56
N VAL A 13 7.93 5.27 -6.46
CA VAL A 13 6.84 5.16 -5.48
C VAL A 13 5.93 6.38 -5.56
N ALA A 14 4.62 6.15 -5.54
CA ALA A 14 3.63 7.21 -5.41
C ALA A 14 2.54 6.80 -4.41
N SER A 15 2.14 7.73 -3.55
CA SER A 15 1.08 7.49 -2.57
C SER A 15 0.00 8.55 -2.65
N ARG A 16 -1.25 8.15 -2.38
CA ARG A 16 -2.39 9.07 -2.29
C ARG A 16 -3.25 8.69 -1.09
N ARG A 17 -3.79 9.70 -0.41
CA ARG A 17 -4.80 9.52 0.63
C ARG A 17 -6.03 10.33 0.29
N GLU A 18 -7.20 9.71 0.42
CA GLU A 18 -8.48 10.32 0.14
C GLU A 18 -9.48 9.98 1.24
N ALA A 19 -10.52 10.80 1.33
CA ALA A 19 -11.65 10.59 2.23
C ALA A 19 -12.95 10.88 1.48
N ALA A 20 -13.93 9.99 1.61
CA ALA A 20 -15.25 10.16 1.02
C ALA A 20 -16.31 9.42 1.83
N ALA A 21 -17.45 10.07 2.10
CA ALA A 21 -18.63 9.48 2.74
C ALA A 21 -18.31 8.58 3.96
N GLY A 22 -17.53 9.10 4.92
CA GLY A 22 -17.18 8.34 6.13
C GLY A 22 -16.11 7.27 5.95
N ASN A 23 -15.42 7.24 4.82
CA ASN A 23 -14.34 6.30 4.54
C ASN A 23 -13.00 7.00 4.39
N ARG A 24 -11.93 6.21 4.50
CA ARG A 24 -10.55 6.55 4.16
C ARG A 24 -10.05 5.58 3.10
N TYR A 25 -9.29 6.12 2.16
CA TYR A 25 -8.62 5.38 1.11
C TYR A 25 -7.15 5.74 1.15
N GLU A 26 -6.30 4.75 1.31
CA GLU A 26 -4.86 4.91 1.34
C GLU A 26 -4.25 4.04 0.26
N GLU A 27 -3.67 4.69 -0.74
CA GLU A 27 -3.04 4.03 -1.87
C GLU A 27 -1.54 4.24 -1.84
N THR A 28 -0.80 3.21 -2.20
CA THR A 28 0.61 3.32 -2.59
C THR A 28 0.89 2.41 -3.78
N VAL A 29 1.59 2.95 -4.78
CA VAL A 29 2.02 2.24 -5.98
C VAL A 29 3.54 2.19 -5.99
N TYR A 30 4.08 0.98 -6.09
CA TYR A 30 5.50 0.68 -6.18
C TYR A 30 5.80 0.14 -7.58
N ALA A 31 6.24 1.01 -8.49
CA ALA A 31 6.58 0.62 -9.86
C ALA A 31 8.05 0.19 -9.96
N ILE A 32 8.31 -1.03 -10.43
CA ILE A 32 9.66 -1.59 -10.52
C ILE A 32 10.39 -0.97 -11.70
N ARG A 33 11.48 -0.26 -11.42
CA ARG A 33 12.29 0.41 -12.46
C ARG A 33 12.94 -0.62 -13.38
N GLY A 34 13.02 -0.29 -14.67
CA GLY A 34 13.67 -1.13 -15.68
C GLY A 34 12.82 -2.26 -16.26
N THR A 35 11.62 -2.51 -15.73
CA THR A 35 10.72 -3.56 -16.25
C THR A 35 9.99 -3.14 -17.53
N ARG A 36 9.86 -4.08 -18.48
CA ARG A 36 9.08 -3.92 -19.73
C ARG A 36 8.35 -5.23 -20.04
N PRO A 37 7.00 -5.28 -20.00
CA PRO A 37 6.08 -4.18 -19.65
C PRO A 37 6.30 -3.67 -18.21
N CYS A 38 5.78 -2.48 -17.90
CA CYS A 38 5.88 -1.91 -16.55
C CYS A 38 5.20 -2.84 -15.55
N VAL A 39 5.95 -3.31 -14.55
CA VAL A 39 5.43 -4.11 -13.45
C VAL A 39 5.39 -3.25 -12.19
N ALA A 40 4.24 -3.25 -11.51
CA ALA A 40 4.04 -2.49 -10.29
C ALA A 40 3.19 -3.27 -9.28
N VAL A 41 3.44 -3.02 -8.00
CA VAL A 41 2.57 -3.46 -6.90
C VAL A 41 1.77 -2.27 -6.41
N ARG A 42 0.44 -2.38 -6.43
CA ARG A 42 -0.47 -1.36 -5.91
C ARG A 42 -1.14 -1.88 -4.64
N THR A 43 -0.94 -1.18 -3.53
CA THR A 43 -1.64 -1.45 -2.27
C THR A 43 -2.73 -0.40 -2.08
N LEU A 44 -3.95 -0.84 -1.79
CA LEU A 44 -5.08 0.01 -1.44
C LEU A 44 -5.67 -0.47 -0.11
N ILE A 45 -5.69 0.39 0.89
CA ILE A 45 -6.38 0.15 2.16
C ILE A 45 -7.62 1.04 2.17
N HIS A 46 -8.80 0.42 2.18
CA HIS A 46 -10.09 1.11 2.32
C HIS A 46 -10.72 0.70 3.64
N TYR A 47 -11.10 1.68 4.45
CA TYR A 47 -11.75 1.47 5.73
C TYR A 47 -12.71 2.61 6.09
N GLY A 48 -13.71 2.32 6.93
CA GLY A 48 -14.58 3.33 7.51
C GLY A 48 -13.88 4.08 8.65
N VAL A 49 -14.21 5.36 8.85
CA VAL A 49 -13.73 6.12 10.02
C VAL A 49 -14.42 5.60 11.27
N ILE A 50 -13.63 5.34 12.32
CA ILE A 50 -14.12 4.65 13.52
C ILE A 50 -15.22 5.43 14.24
N GLU A 51 -15.21 6.76 14.11
CA GLU A 51 -16.19 7.70 14.66
C GLU A 51 -17.61 7.48 14.13
N ASN A 52 -17.76 6.76 13.01
CA ASN A 52 -19.07 6.41 12.45
C ASN A 52 -19.65 5.11 13.01
N TYR A 53 -18.93 4.41 13.88
CA TYR A 53 -19.33 3.10 14.38
C TYR A 53 -19.64 3.13 15.88
N PRO A 54 -20.40 2.14 16.38
CA PRO A 54 -20.69 2.01 17.81
C PRO A 54 -19.41 1.89 18.66
N PRO A 55 -19.44 2.30 19.94
CA PRO A 55 -18.27 2.32 20.84
C PRO A 55 -17.55 0.98 21.02
N GLU A 56 -18.25 -0.15 20.82
CA GLU A 56 -17.67 -1.49 20.85
C GLU A 56 -16.82 -1.84 19.61
N THR A 57 -16.81 -0.97 18.60
CA THR A 57 -16.03 -1.19 17.38
C THR A 57 -14.57 -0.83 17.65
N HIS A 58 -13.67 -1.69 17.21
CA HIS A 58 -12.23 -1.50 17.36
C HIS A 58 -11.57 -1.09 16.05
N ALA A 59 -10.62 -0.16 16.12
CA ALA A 59 -9.73 0.10 15.01
C ALA A 59 -8.89 -1.15 14.70
N PHE A 60 -8.68 -1.41 13.41
CA PHE A 60 -7.73 -2.44 13.00
C PHE A 60 -6.29 -1.97 13.28
N ASP A 61 -5.39 -2.92 13.46
CA ASP A 61 -3.96 -2.62 13.55
C ASP A 61 -3.41 -2.24 12.17
N ARG A 62 -3.32 -0.92 11.95
CA ARG A 62 -2.85 -0.35 10.68
C ARG A 62 -1.37 -0.65 10.41
N GLU A 63 -0.54 -0.72 11.45
CA GLU A 63 0.88 -0.99 11.31
C GLU A 63 1.10 -2.46 10.93
N ALA A 64 0.45 -3.39 11.63
CA ALA A 64 0.53 -4.81 11.31
C ALA A 64 -0.02 -5.13 9.91
N LEU A 65 -1.10 -4.47 9.49
CA LEU A 65 -1.62 -4.59 8.12
C LEU A 65 -0.60 -4.07 7.10
N GLY A 66 -0.03 -2.88 7.34
CA GLY A 66 0.99 -2.28 6.48
C GLY A 66 2.23 -3.19 6.33
N ALA A 67 2.73 -3.73 7.44
CA ALA A 67 3.85 -4.67 7.44
C ALA A 67 3.53 -5.96 6.67
N THR A 68 2.27 -6.43 6.72
CA THR A 68 1.84 -7.61 5.97
C THR A 68 1.81 -7.35 4.48
N LEU A 69 1.27 -6.21 4.05
CA LEU A 69 1.28 -5.78 2.65
C LEU A 69 2.71 -5.59 2.12
N ASP A 70 3.60 -5.05 2.94
CA ASP A 70 5.02 -4.90 2.59
C ASP A 70 5.72 -6.25 2.42
N ARG A 71 5.44 -7.23 3.29
CA ARG A 71 5.93 -8.61 3.09
C ARG A 71 5.42 -9.23 1.79
N MET A 72 4.16 -9.01 1.44
CA MET A 72 3.61 -9.47 0.16
C MET A 72 4.33 -8.81 -1.03
N ARG A 73 4.54 -7.49 -1.00
CA ARG A 73 5.32 -6.75 -2.03
C ARG A 73 6.72 -7.35 -2.20
N LYS A 74 7.43 -7.57 -1.09
CA LYS A 74 8.79 -8.14 -1.07
C LYS A 74 8.87 -9.58 -1.57
N SER A 75 7.77 -10.33 -1.50
CA SER A 75 7.72 -11.70 -2.00
C SER A 75 7.63 -11.80 -3.54
N LEU A 76 7.39 -10.68 -4.24
CA LEU A 76 7.32 -10.66 -5.69
C LEU A 76 8.71 -10.82 -6.30
N VAL A 77 8.93 -11.96 -6.96
CA VAL A 77 10.11 -12.24 -7.79
C VAL A 77 9.68 -12.19 -9.25
N LEU A 78 10.40 -11.39 -10.05
CA LEU A 78 10.21 -11.38 -11.50
C LEU A 78 11.05 -12.49 -12.12
N ALA A 79 10.45 -13.24 -13.06
CA ALA A 79 11.21 -14.19 -13.86
C ALA A 79 12.27 -13.44 -14.69
N PRO A 80 13.43 -14.07 -14.97
CA PRO A 80 14.48 -13.48 -15.81
C PRO A 80 13.99 -13.05 -17.19
#